data_AF-A0A0D3AH36-F1
#
_entry.id   AF-A0A0D3AH36-F1
#
_cell.length_a   1.000
_cell.length_b   1.000
_cell.length_c   1.000
_cell.angle_alpha   90.00
_cell.angle_beta   90.00
_cell.angle_gamma   90.00
#
_symmetry.space_group_name_H-M   'P 1'
#
loop_
_entity.id
_entity.type
_entity.pdbx_description
1 polymer ?
#
loop_
_entity_poly.entity_id
_entity_poly.type
_entity_poly.pdbx_seq_one_letter_code
_entity_poly.pdbx_strand_id
1 'polypeptide(L)' 'YKSDELTQAKVLVDKVVANSGTSYRVERSGEAQAVAQCTGDLSATDCQDCLMEAIQRLKLQPFCGTSTWGDVYLAKCYV' A
#
# COMPACT_ATOMS: atom_id res chain seq x y z
N TYR A 1 -20.37 -8.88 -8.79
CA TYR A 1 -19.70 -8.53 -7.52
C TYR A 1 -18.24 -8.93 -7.63
N LYS A 2 -17.30 -7.97 -7.67
CA LYS A 2 -15.86 -8.17 -7.86
C LYS A 2 -15.15 -8.52 -6.53
N SER A 3 -15.65 -9.54 -5.84
CA SER A 3 -15.13 -9.98 -4.52
C SER A 3 -13.66 -10.45 -4.60
N ASP A 4 -13.29 -11.04 -5.73
CA ASP A 4 -11.95 -11.57 -5.97
C ASP A 4 -10.92 -10.45 -6.12
N GLU A 5 -11.30 -9.35 -6.79
CA GLU A 5 -10.45 -8.15 -6.94
C GLU A 5 -10.18 -7.48 -5.60
N LEU A 6 -11.21 -7.34 -4.75
CA LEU A 6 -11.06 -6.79 -3.40
C LEU A 6 -10.13 -7.65 -2.54
N THR A 7 -10.26 -8.97 -2.64
CA THR A 7 -9.41 -9.92 -1.91
C THR A 7 -7.96 -9.83 -2.38
N GLN A 8 -7.75 -9.76 -3.71
CA GLN A 8 -6.43 -9.58 -4.30
C GLN A 8 -5.81 -8.24 -3.90
N ALA A 9 -6.55 -7.13 -3.94
CA ALA A 9 -6.07 -5.82 -3.53
C ALA A 9 -5.55 -5.83 -2.08
N LYS A 10 -6.30 -6.44 -1.15
CA LYS A 10 -5.87 -6.58 0.26
C LYS A 10 -4.56 -7.34 0.39
N VAL A 11 -4.41 -8.45 -0.34
CA VAL A 11 -3.17 -9.25 -0.34
C VAL A 11 -1.99 -8.46 -0.93
N LEU A 12 -2.21 -7.70 -2.01
CA LEU A 12 -1.16 -6.93 -2.66
C LEU A 12 -0.66 -5.77 -1.79
N VAL A 13 -1.56 -5.12 -1.05
CA VAL A 13 -1.20 -4.07 -0.09
C VAL A 13 -0.29 -4.62 1.02
N ASP A 14 -0.52 -5.84 1.52
CA ASP A 14 0.40 -6.45 2.50
C ASP A 14 1.75 -6.86 1.90
N LYS A 15 1.75 -7.35 0.65
CA LYS A 15 2.99 -7.72 -0.05
C LYS A 15 3.86 -6.51 -0.36
N VAL A 16 3.28 -5.38 -0.77
CA VAL A 16 4.06 -4.22 -1.24
C VAL A 16 4.89 -3.60 -0.12
N VAL A 17 4.46 -3.75 1.14
CA VAL A 17 5.26 -3.33 2.31
C VAL A 17 6.17 -4.41 2.87
N ALA A 18 5.91 -5.70 2.63
CA ALA A 18 6.84 -6.76 3.02
C ALA A 18 8.17 -6.66 2.26
N ASN A 19 8.16 -6.07 1.07
CA ASN A 19 9.33 -5.87 0.22
C ASN A 19 10.17 -4.70 0.77
N SER A 20 11.19 -4.96 1.59
CA SER A 20 12.04 -3.93 2.19
C SER A 20 13.27 -3.64 1.32
N GLY A 21 13.72 -2.39 1.27
CA GLY A 21 15.00 -2.01 0.65
C GLY A 21 14.94 -1.08 -0.57
N THR A 22 13.75 -0.74 -1.07
CA THR A 22 13.58 0.28 -2.12
C THR A 22 12.54 1.31 -1.74
N SER A 23 12.74 2.54 -2.22
CA SER A 23 11.82 3.66 -2.02
C SER A 23 10.58 3.58 -2.91
N TYR A 24 10.58 2.77 -3.97
CA TYR A 24 9.43 2.56 -4.85
C TYR A 24 9.20 1.06 -5.05
N ARG A 25 7.97 0.61 -4.78
CA ARG A 25 7.61 -0.80 -4.70
C ARG A 25 6.31 -1.04 -5.46
N VAL A 26 6.23 -2.16 -6.17
CA VAL A 26 5.05 -2.53 -6.96
C VAL A 26 4.79 -4.02 -6.81
N GLU A 27 3.56 -4.37 -6.48
CA GLU A 27 3.07 -5.74 -6.46
C GLU A 27 1.85 -5.87 -7.38
N ARG A 28 1.76 -6.96 -8.14
CA ARG A 28 0.67 -7.21 -9.09
C ARG A 28 0.17 -8.64 -9.00
N SER A 29 -1.13 -8.82 -9.18
CA SER A 29 -1.78 -10.14 -9.28
C SER A 29 -3.04 -10.02 -10.13
N GLY A 30 -3.05 -10.65 -11.32
CA GLY A 30 -4.15 -10.51 -12.26
C GLY A 30 -4.34 -9.05 -12.69
N GLU A 31 -5.55 -8.53 -12.54
CA GLU A 31 -5.89 -7.13 -12.82
C GLU A 31 -5.65 -6.18 -11.63
N ALA A 32 -5.30 -6.73 -10.45
CA ALA A 32 -5.05 -5.94 -9.25
C ALA A 32 -3.57 -5.53 -9.14
N GLN A 33 -3.34 -4.33 -8.59
CA GLN A 33 -2.02 -3.75 -8.36
C GLN A 33 -1.98 -3.00 -7.03
N ALA A 34 -0.85 -3.06 -6.33
CA ALA A 34 -0.50 -2.16 -5.24
C ALA A 34 0.84 -1.46 -5.54
N VAL A 35 0.93 -0.18 -5.20
CA VAL A 35 2.14 0.63 -5.36
C VAL A 35 2.43 1.27 -4.01
N ALA A 36 3.70 1.37 -3.64
CA ALA A 36 4.12 2.11 -2.47
C ALA A 36 5.35 2.94 -2.83
N GLN A 37 5.41 4.17 -2.33
CA GLN A 37 6.61 4.99 -2.48
C GLN A 37 6.91 5.80 -1.23
N CYS A 38 8.19 5.99 -0.97
CA CYS A 38 8.75 6.91 0.01
C CYS A 38 9.51 8.04 -0.70
N THR A 39 9.53 9.22 -0.09
CA THR A 39 10.43 10.28 -0.52
C THR A 39 11.89 9.87 -0.30
N GLY A 40 12.79 10.32 -1.18
CA GLY A 40 14.18 9.86 -1.21
C GLY A 40 15.05 10.31 -0.02
N ASP A 41 14.53 11.16 0.85
CA ASP A 41 15.19 11.64 2.07
C ASP A 41 14.97 10.73 3.30
N LEU A 42 14.07 9.73 3.21
CA LEU A 42 13.85 8.77 4.29
C LEU A 42 14.91 7.66 4.31
N SER A 43 15.30 7.23 5.52
CA SER A 43 16.06 5.99 5.68
C SER A 43 15.20 4.77 5.31
N ALA A 44 15.82 3.60 5.12
CA ALA A 44 15.08 2.37 4.82
C ALA A 44 14.06 2.03 5.93
N THR A 45 14.42 2.29 7.19
CA THR A 45 13.54 2.07 8.35
C THR A 45 12.41 3.09 8.38
N ASP A 46 12.70 4.38 8.24
CA ASP A 46 11.65 5.42 8.26
C ASP A 46 10.67 5.26 7.10
N CYS A 47 11.17 4.85 5.94
CA CYS A 47 10.34 4.51 4.78
C CYS A 47 9.40 3.34 5.12
N GLN A 48 9.94 2.29 5.74
CA GLN A 48 9.15 1.13 6.13
C GLN A 48 8.05 1.52 7.13
N ASP A 49 8.38 2.30 8.14
CA ASP A 49 7.43 2.74 9.18
C ASP A 49 6.34 3.64 8.58
N CYS A 50 6.71 4.57 7.70
CA CYS A 50 5.75 5.45 7.02
C CYS A 50 4.75 4.62 6.18
N LEU A 51 5.24 3.65 5.41
CA LEU A 51 4.37 2.81 4.58
C LEU A 51 3.46 1.90 5.41
N MET A 52 3.94 1.39 6.56
CA MET A 52 3.09 0.65 7.50
C MET A 52 1.95 1.53 8.04
N GLU A 53 2.23 2.79 8.37
CA GLU A 53 1.20 3.75 8.81
C GLU A 53 0.19 4.04 7.69
N ALA A 54 0.65 4.29 6.46
CA ALA A 54 -0.21 4.55 5.31
C ALA A 54 -1.20 3.39 5.07
N ILE A 55 -0.73 2.14 5.16
CA ILE A 55 -1.57 0.94 5.01
C ILE A 55 -2.57 0.80 6.16
N GLN A 56 -2.15 1.05 7.40
CA GLN A 56 -3.08 1.02 8.53
C GLN A 56 -4.22 2.01 8.31
N ARG A 57 -3.91 3.24 7.87
CA ARG A 57 -4.93 4.24 7.52
C ARG A 57 -5.82 3.76 6.38
N LEU A 58 -5.25 3.21 5.31
CA LEU A 58 -6.01 2.66 4.17
C LEU A 58 -6.99 1.56 4.61
N LYS A 59 -6.57 0.66 5.50
CA LYS A 59 -7.41 -0.44 6.01
C LYS A 59 -8.48 0.02 7.00
N LEU A 60 -8.20 1.05 7.81
CA LEU A 60 -9.12 1.55 8.83
C LEU A 60 -10.16 2.54 8.29
N GLN A 61 -9.94 3.12 7.12
CA GLN A 61 -10.90 4.02 6.50
C GLN A 61 -12.17 3.26 6.07
N PRO A 62 -13.38 3.64 6.57
CA PRO A 62 -14.62 2.89 6.36
C PRO A 62 -14.96 2.63 4.89
N PHE A 63 -14.60 3.56 4.00
CA PHE A 63 -14.87 3.47 2.57
C PHE A 63 -13.81 2.67 1.81
N CYS A 64 -12.56 2.65 2.28
CA CYS A 64 -11.48 1.91 1.62
C CYS A 64 -11.53 0.41 1.94
N GLY A 65 -12.06 0.02 3.11
CA GLY A 65 -12.17 -1.39 3.50
C GLY A 65 -13.07 -2.25 2.61
N THR A 66 -13.99 -1.62 1.86
CA THR A 66 -14.95 -2.24 0.94
C THR A 66 -14.79 -1.80 -0.52
N SER A 67 -13.85 -0.90 -0.83
CA SER A 67 -13.56 -0.43 -2.18
C SER A 67 -12.53 -1.32 -2.88
N THR A 68 -12.66 -1.49 -4.21
CA THR A 68 -11.69 -2.23 -5.03
C THR A 68 -10.41 -1.44 -5.32
N TRP A 69 -10.38 -0.15 -4.97
CA TRP A 69 -9.21 0.72 -5.11
C TRP A 69 -9.22 1.79 -4.01
N GLY A 70 -8.05 2.35 -3.72
CA GLY A 70 -7.88 3.46 -2.80
C GLY A 70 -6.41 3.85 -2.71
N ASP A 71 -6.18 5.06 -2.22
CA ASP A 71 -4.88 5.71 -2.12
C ASP A 71 -4.77 6.51 -0.82
N VAL A 72 -3.59 6.47 -0.20
CA VAL A 72 -3.26 7.25 1.00
C VAL A 72 -1.95 7.98 0.76
N TYR A 73 -1.99 9.31 0.89
CA TYR A 73 -0.81 10.16 0.85
C TYR A 73 -0.51 10.70 2.25
N LEU A 74 0.68 10.39 2.75
CA LEU A 74 1.26 11.01 3.93
C LEU A 74 2.33 12.02 3.50
N ALA A 75 2.89 12.75 4.45
CA ALA A 75 3.87 13.80 4.17
C ALA A 75 5.13 13.29 3.44
N LYS A 76 5.49 12.02 3.64
CA LYS A 76 6.75 11.43 3.15
C LYS A 76 6.60 10.08 2.46
N CYS A 77 5.38 9.56 2.33
CA CYS A 77 5.13 8.31 1.63
C CYS A 77 3.69 8.20 1.14
N TYR A 78 3.44 7.28 0.22
CA TYR A 78 2.11 6.98 -0.29
C TYR A 78 1.94 5.50 -0.63
N VAL A 79 0.70 5.01 -0.55
CA VAL A 79 0.27 3.65 -0.92
C VAL A 79 -1.05 3.73 -1.66
#